data_AF-H6UEF2-F1
#
_entry.id   AF-H6UEF2-F1
#
_cell.length_a   1.000
_cell.length_b   1.000
_cell.length_c   1.000
_cell.angle_alpha   90.00
_cell.angle_beta   90.00
_cell.angle_gamma   90.00
#
_symmetry.space_group_name_H-M   'P 1'
#
loop_
_entity.id
_entity.type
_entity.pdbx_description
1 polymer ?
#
loop_
_entity_poly.entity_id
_entity_poly.type
_entity_poly.pdbx_seq_one_letter_code
_entity_poly.pdbx_strand_id
1 'polypeptide(L)'
;HRVEMYNLLSERNYHVICFDYRGYGDSEGTPTEKGIVDDARTVYNWIRHKCGTTNVIVWGHSMGTGVSCKLVQDLSNESCAPSGLVLESPFNNLKDAVTNHPIFKIFGWMNDYMVEKIIIKPLNSVGLTMQSDKRIRAVSCPIIILHAED
;
A
#
# COMPACT_ATOMS: atom_id res chain seq x y z
N HIS A 1 -5.61 16.94 3.87
CA HIS A 1 -5.68 15.83 2.89
C HIS A 1 -6.32 14.54 3.42
N ARG A 2 -5.61 13.63 4.12
CA ARG A 2 -6.18 12.29 4.44
C ARG A 2 -7.45 12.34 5.29
N VAL A 3 -7.49 13.19 6.31
CA VAL A 3 -8.69 13.39 7.16
C VAL A 3 -9.87 13.93 6.35
N GLU A 4 -9.63 14.88 5.44
CA GLU A 4 -10.68 15.42 4.55
C GLU A 4 -11.23 14.34 3.63
N MET A 5 -10.37 13.47 3.08
CA MET A 5 -10.81 12.32 2.29
C MET A 5 -11.66 11.34 3.11
N TYR A 6 -11.26 11.05 4.36
CA TYR A 6 -12.04 10.18 5.24
C TYR A 6 -13.40 10.77 5.57
N ASN A 7 -13.46 12.07 5.83
CA ASN A 7 -14.72 12.78 6.08
C ASN A 7 -15.61 12.75 4.85
N LEU A 8 -15.07 13.04 3.66
CA LEU A 8 -15.81 13.00 2.39
C LEU A 8 -16.42 11.62 2.10
N LEU A 9 -15.68 10.53 2.37
CA LEU A 9 -16.18 9.17 2.22
C LEU A 9 -17.27 8.87 3.24
N SER A 10 -17.08 9.30 4.50
CA SER A 10 -18.05 9.10 5.57
C SER A 10 -19.37 9.86 5.31
N GLU A 11 -19.29 11.09 4.80
CA GLU A 11 -20.45 11.89 4.36
C GLU A 11 -21.22 11.22 3.21
N ARG A 12 -20.56 10.37 2.43
CA ARG A 12 -21.18 9.55 1.38
C ARG A 12 -21.63 8.17 1.87
N ASN A 13 -21.75 7.97 3.18
CA ASN A 13 -22.19 6.74 3.83
C ASN A 13 -21.25 5.54 3.62
N TYR A 14 -19.95 5.78 3.45
CA TYR A 14 -18.94 4.72 3.54
C TYR A 14 -18.40 4.62 4.97
N HIS A 15 -18.19 3.39 5.44
CA HIS A 15 -17.40 3.17 6.65
C HIS A 15 -15.91 3.21 6.30
N VAL A 16 -15.19 4.19 6.85
CA VAL A 16 -13.74 4.31 6.67
C VAL A 16 -13.04 3.66 7.85
N ILE A 17 -12.16 2.70 7.57
CA ILE A 17 -11.31 2.04 8.56
C ILE A 17 -9.87 2.36 8.24
N CYS A 18 -9.24 3.14 9.12
CA CYS A 18 -7.82 3.44 9.11
C CYS A 18 -7.18 2.88 10.37
N PHE A 19 -5.97 2.34 10.25
CA PHE A 19 -5.24 1.72 11.35
C PHE A 19 -3.75 1.95 11.18
N ASP A 20 -3.01 1.88 12.28
CA ASP A 20 -1.56 1.92 12.26
C ASP A 20 -1.00 0.52 12.02
N TYR A 21 0.02 0.42 11.17
CA TYR A 21 0.81 -0.80 11.05
C TYR A 21 1.68 -0.98 12.29
N ARG A 22 2.12 -2.21 12.58
CA ARG A 22 3.10 -2.47 13.62
C ARG A 22 4.32 -1.55 13.49
N GLY A 23 4.73 -0.91 14.59
CA GLY A 23 5.83 0.05 14.64
C GLY A 23 5.50 1.45 14.13
N TYR A 24 4.23 1.76 13.88
CA TYR A 24 3.72 3.11 13.58
C TYR A 24 2.65 3.51 14.60
N GLY A 25 2.51 4.82 14.84
CA GLY A 25 1.51 5.38 15.75
C GLY A 25 1.59 4.71 17.13
N ASP A 26 0.45 4.19 17.58
CA ASP A 26 0.32 3.48 18.86
C ASP A 26 0.51 1.95 18.75
N SER A 27 0.86 1.43 17.56
CA SER A 27 1.03 -0.01 17.33
C SER A 27 2.46 -0.48 17.61
N GLU A 28 2.60 -1.52 18.44
CA GLU A 28 3.88 -2.11 18.82
C GLU A 28 4.53 -2.94 17.69
N GLY A 29 5.83 -3.22 17.82
CA GLY A 29 6.58 -4.14 16.95
C GLY A 29 7.45 -3.46 15.87
N THR A 30 8.05 -4.27 15.00
CA THR A 30 8.98 -3.81 13.96
C THR A 30 8.34 -3.88 12.56
N PRO A 31 8.35 -2.79 11.78
CA PRO A 31 7.72 -2.75 10.46
C PRO A 31 8.58 -3.46 9.40
N THR A 32 8.26 -4.72 9.12
CA THR A 32 8.80 -5.49 7.98
C THR A 32 7.74 -5.60 6.87
N GLU A 33 8.10 -5.82 5.59
CA GLU A 33 7.08 -5.92 4.52
C GLU A 33 6.06 -7.01 4.84
N LYS A 34 6.53 -8.19 5.25
CA LYS A 34 5.64 -9.28 5.66
C LYS A 34 4.75 -8.84 6.83
N GLY A 35 5.33 -8.20 7.84
CA GLY A 35 4.59 -7.78 9.03
C GLY A 35 3.46 -6.79 8.73
N ILE A 36 3.74 -5.74 7.96
CA ILE A 36 2.73 -4.72 7.63
C ILE A 36 1.65 -5.27 6.68
N VAL A 37 1.99 -6.24 5.81
CA VAL A 37 1.00 -6.97 4.99
C VAL A 37 0.14 -7.89 5.87
N ASP A 38 0.74 -8.58 6.85
CA ASP A 38 0.00 -9.42 7.81
C ASP A 38 -0.96 -8.57 8.67
N ASP A 39 -0.58 -7.35 9.05
CA ASP A 39 -1.45 -6.41 9.77
C ASP A 39 -2.65 -6.02 8.90
N ALA A 40 -2.40 -5.64 7.65
CA ALA A 40 -3.47 -5.31 6.70
C ALA A 40 -4.43 -6.49 6.48
N ARG A 41 -3.88 -7.70 6.41
CA ARG A 41 -4.64 -8.94 6.32
C ARG A 41 -5.50 -9.21 7.56
N THR A 42 -4.96 -8.96 8.74
CA THR A 42 -5.66 -9.12 10.01
C THR A 42 -6.88 -8.21 10.08
N VAL A 43 -6.71 -6.93 9.70
CA VAL A 43 -7.80 -5.96 9.63
C VAL A 43 -8.83 -6.37 8.57
N TYR A 44 -8.40 -6.78 7.37
CA TYR A 44 -9.32 -7.25 6.34
C TYR A 44 -10.19 -8.42 6.81
N ASN A 45 -9.58 -9.42 7.45
CA ASN A 45 -10.30 -10.58 7.99
C ASN A 45 -11.28 -10.17 9.09
N TRP A 46 -10.89 -9.25 9.97
CA TRP A 46 -11.78 -8.70 11.00
C TRP A 46 -13.00 -7.99 10.38
N ILE A 47 -12.78 -7.16 9.35
CA ILE A 47 -13.87 -6.49 8.62
C ILE A 47 -14.80 -7.52 7.97
N ARG A 48 -14.24 -8.51 7.26
CA ARG A 48 -15.04 -9.57 6.61
C ARG A 48 -15.87 -10.36 7.61
N HIS A 49 -15.30 -10.66 8.78
CA HIS A 49 -16.03 -11.33 9.85
C HIS A 49 -17.18 -10.47 10.41
N LYS A 50 -16.97 -9.15 10.54
CA LYS A 50 -17.99 -8.22 11.07
C LYS A 50 -19.08 -7.85 10.06
N CYS A 51 -18.72 -7.69 8.80
CA CYS A 51 -19.60 -7.12 7.77
C CYS A 51 -20.11 -8.15 6.74
N GLY A 52 -19.69 -9.41 6.84
CA GLY A 52 -20.14 -10.51 5.99
C GLY A 52 -19.88 -10.24 4.50
N THR A 53 -20.96 -10.19 3.72
CA THR A 53 -20.93 -10.00 2.26
C THR A 53 -20.87 -8.54 1.82
N THR A 54 -20.81 -7.59 2.76
CA THR A 54 -20.68 -6.16 2.44
C THR A 54 -19.46 -5.92 1.55
N ASN A 55 -19.60 -5.01 0.58
CA ASN A 55 -18.50 -4.64 -0.30
C ASN A 55 -17.35 -4.02 0.50
N VAL A 56 -16.13 -4.50 0.24
CA VAL A 56 -14.91 -3.98 0.87
C VAL A 56 -14.00 -3.47 -0.23
N ILE A 57 -13.56 -2.23 -0.12
CA ILE A 57 -12.59 -1.61 -1.03
C ILE A 57 -11.29 -1.44 -0.25
N VAL A 58 -10.18 -1.91 -0.82
CA VAL A 58 -8.84 -1.66 -0.27
C VAL A 58 -8.29 -0.39 -0.91
N TRP A 59 -7.93 0.59 -0.08
CA TRP A 59 -7.34 1.85 -0.54
C TRP A 59 -5.91 1.99 -0.05
N GLY A 60 -4.96 1.99 -0.98
CA GLY A 60 -3.55 2.25 -0.70
C GLY A 60 -3.16 3.66 -1.16
N HIS A 61 -2.43 4.40 -0.32
CA HIS A 61 -1.86 5.69 -0.69
C HIS A 61 -0.34 5.65 -0.51
N SER A 62 0.41 6.11 -1.51
CA SER A 62 1.87 6.24 -1.44
C SER A 62 2.48 4.86 -1.14
N MET A 63 3.27 4.69 -0.08
CA MET A 63 3.82 3.37 0.32
C MET A 63 2.73 2.31 0.53
N GLY A 64 1.55 2.72 0.99
CA GLY A 64 0.40 1.84 1.18
C GLY A 64 -0.05 1.16 -0.11
N THR A 65 0.22 1.74 -1.29
CA THR A 65 -0.11 1.09 -2.58
C THR A 65 0.60 -0.24 -2.76
N GLY A 66 1.86 -0.35 -2.35
CA GLY A 66 2.62 -1.61 -2.42
C GLY A 66 2.10 -2.66 -1.43
N VAL A 67 1.73 -2.23 -0.21
CA VAL A 67 1.11 -3.10 0.81
C VAL A 67 -0.24 -3.60 0.33
N SER A 68 -1.10 -2.71 -0.16
CA SER A 68 -2.42 -3.02 -0.69
C SER A 68 -2.35 -3.95 -1.89
N CYS A 69 -1.44 -3.71 -2.85
CA CYS A 69 -1.22 -4.60 -3.98
C CYS A 69 -0.84 -6.01 -3.53
N LYS A 70 0.03 -6.14 -2.53
CA LYS A 70 0.44 -7.46 -2.03
C LYS A 70 -0.70 -8.17 -1.32
N LEU A 71 -1.39 -7.49 -0.41
CA LEU A 71 -2.57 -8.01 0.26
C LEU A 71 -3.61 -8.51 -0.76
N VAL A 72 -3.96 -7.68 -1.73
CA VAL A 72 -5.00 -8.00 -2.71
C VAL A 72 -4.57 -9.12 -3.66
N GLN A 73 -3.29 -9.20 -4.03
CA GLN A 73 -2.75 -10.36 -4.74
C GLN A 73 -2.98 -11.65 -3.94
N ASP A 74 -2.61 -11.66 -2.66
CA ASP A 74 -2.74 -12.86 -1.82
C ASP A 74 -4.20 -13.28 -1.67
N LEU A 75 -5.09 -12.31 -1.43
CA LEU A 75 -6.54 -12.54 -1.40
C LEU A 75 -7.11 -13.03 -2.73
N SER A 76 -6.59 -12.53 -3.86
CA SER A 76 -7.03 -12.95 -5.20
C SER A 76 -6.64 -14.40 -5.48
N ASN A 77 -5.42 -14.80 -5.11
CA ASN A 77 -4.96 -16.19 -5.22
C ASN A 77 -5.79 -17.15 -4.35
N GLU A 78 -6.31 -16.66 -3.24
CA GLU A 78 -7.18 -17.41 -2.32
C GLU A 78 -8.68 -17.30 -2.66
N SER A 79 -9.04 -16.73 -3.83
CA SER A 79 -10.43 -16.53 -4.26
C SER A 79 -11.30 -15.72 -3.27
N CYS A 80 -10.68 -14.83 -2.49
CA CYS A 80 -11.34 -13.96 -1.50
C CYS A 80 -11.06 -12.47 -1.73
N ALA A 81 -10.85 -12.10 -3.00
CA ALA A 81 -10.55 -10.73 -3.41
C ALA A 81 -11.59 -9.70 -2.89
N PRO A 82 -11.16 -8.47 -2.58
CA PRO A 82 -12.06 -7.37 -2.25
C PRO A 82 -12.92 -6.97 -3.45
N SER A 83 -13.91 -6.11 -3.22
CA SER A 83 -14.76 -5.55 -4.27
C SER A 83 -14.02 -4.57 -5.18
N GLY A 84 -12.86 -4.05 -4.74
CA GLY A 84 -11.99 -3.21 -5.54
C GLY A 84 -10.70 -2.82 -4.82
N LEU A 85 -9.73 -2.37 -5.62
CA LEU A 85 -8.44 -1.83 -5.18
C LEU A 85 -8.27 -0.40 -5.71
N VAL A 86 -8.06 0.56 -4.81
CA VAL A 86 -7.71 1.94 -5.16
C VAL A 86 -6.25 2.18 -4.84
N LEU A 87 -5.48 2.63 -5.83
CA LEU A 87 -4.07 2.99 -5.71
C LEU A 87 -3.94 4.50 -5.92
N GLU A 88 -3.78 5.24 -4.83
CA GLU A 88 -3.60 6.70 -4.83
C GLU A 88 -2.12 7.06 -4.79
N SER A 89 -1.70 7.88 -5.75
CA SER A 89 -0.30 8.26 -5.97
C SER A 89 0.65 7.06 -5.87
N PRO A 90 0.40 5.97 -6.64
CA PRO A 90 1.24 4.80 -6.57
C PRO A 90 2.63 5.11 -7.11
N PHE A 91 3.58 4.34 -6.63
CA PHE A 91 4.90 4.27 -7.25
C PHE A 91 5.02 2.92 -7.97
N ASN A 92 5.64 2.94 -9.15
CA ASN A 92 5.85 1.71 -9.94
C ASN A 92 6.73 0.71 -9.20
N ASN A 93 7.77 1.20 -8.53
CA ASN A 93 8.65 0.48 -7.62
C ASN A 93 9.43 1.48 -6.75
N LEU A 94 10.04 1.02 -5.66
CA LEU A 94 10.81 1.86 -4.75
C LEU A 94 11.97 2.60 -5.45
N LYS A 95 12.55 2.01 -6.50
CA LYS A 95 13.62 2.63 -7.29
C LYS A 95 13.10 3.84 -8.07
N ASP A 96 11.96 3.74 -8.73
CA ASP A 96 11.32 4.86 -9.45
C ASP A 96 10.84 5.96 -8.48
N ALA A 97 10.34 5.58 -7.30
CA ALA A 97 9.99 6.52 -6.23
C ALA A 97 11.20 7.31 -5.74
N VAL A 98 12.37 6.67 -5.65
CA VAL A 98 13.60 7.32 -5.21
C VAL A 98 14.21 8.19 -6.31
N THR A 99 14.11 7.81 -7.58
CA THR A 99 14.70 8.60 -8.66
C THR A 99 13.89 9.86 -8.99
N ASN A 100 12.56 9.82 -8.87
CA ASN A 100 11.69 10.88 -9.42
C ASN A 100 10.93 11.72 -8.37
N HIS A 101 10.87 11.32 -7.10
CA HIS A 101 10.07 12.02 -6.10
C HIS A 101 10.83 13.25 -5.51
N PRO A 102 10.16 14.40 -5.27
CA PRO A 102 10.80 15.63 -4.75
C PRO A 102 11.58 15.45 -3.43
N ILE A 103 11.12 14.55 -2.56
CA ILE A 103 11.79 14.17 -1.31
C ILE A 103 13.20 13.59 -1.57
N PHE A 104 13.38 12.89 -2.68
CA PHE A 104 14.66 12.31 -3.08
C PHE A 104 15.48 13.18 -4.05
N LYS A 105 14.95 14.31 -4.52
CA LYS A 105 15.76 15.33 -5.22
C LYS A 105 16.88 15.89 -4.32
N ILE A 106 16.70 15.89 -2.99
CA ILE A 106 17.77 16.17 -2.02
C ILE A 106 18.93 15.16 -2.12
N PHE A 107 18.65 13.95 -2.59
CA PHE A 107 19.63 12.90 -2.88
C PHE A 107 20.02 12.84 -4.37
N GLY A 108 19.64 13.83 -5.19
CA GLY A 108 19.96 13.86 -6.63
C GLY A 108 21.46 13.94 -6.97
N TRP A 109 22.31 14.14 -5.95
CA TRP A 109 23.77 14.04 -6.06
C TRP A 109 24.30 12.59 -5.99
N MET A 110 23.46 11.63 -5.58
CA MET A 110 23.81 10.22 -5.49
C MET A 110 23.62 9.54 -6.86
N ASN A 111 24.59 8.75 -7.29
CA ASN A 111 24.45 7.93 -8.49
C ASN A 111 23.60 6.66 -8.23
N ASP A 112 23.14 6.01 -9.29
CA ASP A 112 22.32 4.79 -9.25
C ASP A 112 22.90 3.70 -8.34
N TYR A 113 24.23 3.56 -8.32
CA TYR A 113 24.92 2.60 -7.47
C TYR A 113 24.76 2.90 -5.97
N MET A 114 24.84 4.17 -5.58
CA MET A 114 24.67 4.58 -4.18
C MET A 114 23.22 4.48 -3.73
N VAL A 115 22.26 4.84 -4.59
CA VAL A 115 20.82 4.63 -4.33
C VAL A 115 20.52 3.15 -4.14
N GLU A 116 21.04 2.30 -5.03
CA GLU A 116 20.88 0.85 -4.96
C GLU A 116 21.43 0.30 -3.64
N LYS A 117 22.62 0.75 -3.20
CA LYS A 117 23.30 0.19 -2.03
C LYS A 117 22.80 0.73 -0.69
N ILE A 118 22.43 2.00 -0.62
CA ILE A 118 22.12 2.70 0.64
C ILE A 118 20.62 2.72 0.91
N ILE A 119 19.79 2.68 -0.13
CA ILE A 119 18.32 2.80 0.00
C ILE A 119 17.66 1.48 -0.41
N ILE A 120 17.90 1.01 -1.65
CA ILE A 120 17.17 -0.13 -2.22
C ILE A 120 17.55 -1.46 -1.56
N LYS A 121 18.84 -1.77 -1.40
CA LYS A 121 19.29 -3.02 -0.78
C LYS A 121 18.84 -3.20 0.67
N PRO A 122 18.95 -2.19 1.55
CA PRO A 122 18.40 -2.29 2.91
C PRO A 122 16.89 -2.54 2.90
N LEU A 123 16.15 -1.84 2.04
CA LEU A 123 14.70 -2.03 1.93
C LEU A 123 14.35 -3.43 1.36
N ASN A 124 15.01 -3.89 0.31
CA ASN A 124 14.87 -5.25 -0.20
C ASN A 124 15.26 -6.32 0.85
N SER A 125 16.27 -6.06 1.68
CA SER A 125 16.74 -7.01 2.70
C SER A 125 15.75 -7.21 3.85
N VAL A 126 14.86 -6.25 4.09
CA VAL A 126 13.71 -6.38 5.01
C VAL A 126 12.42 -6.81 4.30
N GLY A 127 12.58 -7.29 3.06
CA GLY A 127 11.50 -7.80 2.22
C GLY A 127 10.69 -6.74 1.49
N LEU A 128 11.00 -5.44 1.64
CA LEU A 128 10.32 -4.29 1.01
C LEU A 128 10.69 -4.15 -0.47
N THR A 129 10.34 -5.15 -1.29
CA THR A 129 10.59 -5.11 -2.73
C THR A 129 9.49 -4.35 -3.49
N MET A 130 8.29 -4.22 -2.91
CA MET A 130 7.18 -3.41 -3.44
C MET A 130 6.98 -3.55 -4.96
N GLN A 131 7.01 -4.79 -5.48
CA GLN A 131 6.88 -5.13 -6.90
C GLN A 131 5.42 -5.02 -7.38
N SER A 132 4.81 -3.84 -7.21
CA SER A 132 3.41 -3.58 -7.57
C SER A 132 3.13 -3.86 -9.04
N ASP A 133 4.08 -3.54 -9.93
CA ASP A 133 4.07 -3.80 -11.37
C ASP A 133 3.87 -5.29 -11.75
N LYS A 134 4.40 -6.21 -10.93
CA LYS A 134 4.21 -7.66 -11.12
C LYS A 134 3.00 -8.16 -10.36
N ARG A 135 2.77 -7.67 -9.14
CA ARG A 135 1.70 -8.13 -8.25
C ARG A 135 0.32 -7.81 -8.80
N ILE A 136 0.18 -6.66 -9.46
CA ILE A 136 -1.09 -6.19 -10.05
C ILE A 136 -1.67 -7.19 -11.07
N ARG A 137 -0.83 -7.99 -11.72
CA ARG A 137 -1.26 -9.01 -12.71
C ARG A 137 -2.06 -10.16 -12.10
N ALA A 138 -1.90 -10.39 -10.79
CA ALA A 138 -2.60 -11.44 -10.06
C ALA A 138 -3.84 -10.92 -9.31
N VAL A 139 -4.10 -9.61 -9.36
CA VAL A 139 -5.29 -9.01 -8.73
C VAL A 139 -6.51 -9.31 -9.61
N SER A 140 -7.52 -9.94 -9.02
CA SER A 140 -8.75 -10.34 -9.75
C SER A 140 -9.91 -9.36 -9.61
N CYS A 141 -9.82 -8.36 -8.73
CA CYS A 141 -10.83 -7.33 -8.56
C CYS A 141 -10.57 -6.09 -9.45
N PRO A 142 -11.58 -5.24 -9.70
CA PRO A 142 -11.39 -3.95 -10.38
C PRO A 142 -10.35 -3.07 -9.68
N ILE A 143 -9.58 -2.31 -10.46
CA ILE A 143 -8.50 -1.45 -9.98
C ILE A 143 -8.72 -0.02 -10.48
N ILE A 144 -8.59 0.95 -9.57
CA ILE A 144 -8.53 2.38 -9.89
C ILE A 144 -7.15 2.89 -9.51
N ILE A 145 -6.51 3.62 -10.43
CA ILE A 145 -5.25 4.31 -10.20
C ILE A 145 -5.52 5.82 -10.25
N LEU A 146 -5.20 6.51 -9.15
CA LEU A 146 -5.31 7.97 -9.04
C LEU A 146 -3.88 8.55 -9.02
N HIS A 147 -3.57 9.40 -9.99
CA HIS A 147 -2.29 10.11 -10.08
C HIS A 147 -2.56 11.57 -10.44
N ALA A 148 -1.81 12.50 -9.85
CA ALA A 148 -1.90 13.90 -10.23
C ALA A 148 -1.28 14.12 -11.62
N GLU A 149 -1.83 15.04 -12.40
CA GLU A 149 -1.13 15.58 -13.57
C GLU A 149 -0.10 16.58 -13.03
N ASP A 150 1.18 16.39 -13.38
CA ASP A 150 2.31 17.20 -12.89
C ASP A 150 2.18 18.70 -13.24
#